data_AF-A0A8B9UUY0-F1
#
_entry.id   AF-A0A8B9UUY0-F1
#
_cell.length_a   1.000
_cell.length_b   1.000
_cell.length_c   1.000
_cell.angle_alpha   90.00
_cell.angle_beta   90.00
_cell.angle_gamma   90.00
#
_symmetry.space_group_name_H-M   'P 1'
#
loop_
_entity.id
_entity.type
_entity.pdbx_description
1 polymer ?
#
loop_
_entity_poly.entity_id
_entity_poly.type
_entity_poly.pdbx_seq_one_letter_code
_entity_poly.pdbx_strand_id
1 'polypeptide(L)'
;HPGLYQKHSMVLSPQVCAQLCRRPCYCPWVPPRCPRGSPLVLDGCGCCKVCARRLGEPCDFLHVCDRSQGLVCDYSTGTGATCNYVEEGCEVNGRVYRDGEVFQPSCKLQCRCLDGGFTCVPLCQEDVRLPTPDCPHPRRVDIPGKCCPEWVCEAGERLQDLSFSILCLHPAPAAASPAVPYLCQPWGTEWSACSATCGVGISTRVSNQNRFCRLETQRRLCMARPCPALPVAPPVVSEGLGAAKTSGKQP
;
A
#
# COMPACT_ATOMS: atom_id res chain seq x y z
N HIS A 1 19.82 -16.39 30.93
CA HIS A 1 19.72 -16.53 29.47
C HIS A 1 18.37 -16.01 28.98
N PRO A 2 18.37 -14.93 28.20
CA PRO A 2 17.57 -14.93 26.97
C PRO A 2 18.42 -14.51 25.76
N GLY A 3 18.31 -15.29 24.69
CA GLY A 3 19.07 -15.14 23.45
C GLY A 3 18.48 -14.07 22.53
N LEU A 4 19.38 -13.34 21.90
CA LEU A 4 19.13 -12.36 20.85
C LEU A 4 18.50 -13.02 19.61
N TYR A 5 17.49 -12.37 19.03
CA TYR A 5 17.20 -12.46 17.59
C TYR A 5 17.45 -11.08 16.98
N GLN A 6 18.67 -10.90 16.49
CA GLN A 6 19.11 -9.72 15.77
C GLN A 6 18.54 -9.78 14.34
N LYS A 7 17.72 -8.80 13.97
CA LYS A 7 17.35 -8.53 12.58
C LYS A 7 18.63 -8.27 11.77
N HIS A 8 19.04 -9.21 10.93
CA HIS A 8 20.02 -8.95 9.87
C HIS A 8 19.32 -8.24 8.70
N SER A 9 18.94 -6.98 8.91
CA SER A 9 19.00 -6.03 7.80
C SER A 9 20.49 -5.81 7.58
N MET A 10 21.02 -6.16 6.42
CA MET A 10 22.44 -6.02 6.10
C MET A 10 22.75 -4.53 5.84
N VAL A 11 22.47 -3.69 6.83
CA VAL A 11 23.11 -2.40 6.99
C VAL A 11 24.55 -2.75 7.37
N LEU A 12 25.47 -2.64 6.42
CA LEU A 12 26.89 -2.69 6.73
C LEU A 12 27.12 -1.70 7.88
N SER A 13 27.65 -2.19 9.01
CA SER A 13 28.08 -1.32 10.10
C SER A 13 28.97 -0.21 9.53
N PRO A 14 28.90 1.04 10.04
CA PRO A 14 29.80 2.11 9.59
C PRO A 14 31.29 1.71 9.70
N GLN A 15 31.64 0.77 10.58
CA GLN A 15 32.99 0.19 10.62
C GLN A 15 33.33 -0.73 9.43
N VAL A 16 32.37 -1.44 8.84
CA VAL A 16 32.58 -2.34 7.69
C VAL A 16 32.66 -1.53 6.39
N CYS A 17 31.85 -0.48 6.22
CA CYS A 17 31.97 0.45 5.08
C CYS A 17 33.33 1.17 5.04
N ALA A 18 33.91 1.47 6.21
CA ALA A 18 35.23 2.09 6.31
C ALA A 18 36.39 1.16 5.91
N GLN A 19 36.19 -0.17 5.88
CA GLN A 19 37.24 -1.12 5.51
C GLN A 19 37.39 -1.32 4.00
N LEU A 20 36.30 -1.14 3.22
CA LEU A 20 36.36 -1.25 1.76
C LEU A 20 36.65 0.09 1.07
N CYS A 21 36.12 1.20 1.59
CA CYS A 21 36.40 2.53 1.06
C CYS A 21 37.52 3.20 1.84
N ARG A 22 38.74 3.16 1.29
CA ARG A 22 39.87 3.91 1.84
C ARG A 22 39.62 5.42 1.71
N ARG A 23 39.69 6.15 2.82
CA ARG A 23 39.74 7.62 2.82
C ARG A 23 41.09 8.09 3.38
N PRO A 24 41.79 9.03 2.73
CA PRO A 24 41.45 9.69 1.46
C PRO A 24 41.51 8.73 0.27
N CYS A 25 40.71 9.01 -0.77
CA CYS A 25 40.69 8.18 -1.97
C CYS A 25 41.92 8.47 -2.83
N TYR A 26 42.42 7.43 -3.50
CA TYR A 26 43.53 7.54 -4.44
C TYR A 26 43.02 7.22 -5.84
N CYS A 27 42.60 8.25 -6.58
CA CYS A 27 42.04 8.12 -7.91
C CYS A 27 43.09 8.48 -8.99
N PRO A 28 43.03 7.87 -10.18
CA PRO A 28 43.85 8.31 -11.30
C PRO A 28 43.50 9.75 -11.69
N TRP A 29 44.54 10.56 -11.90
CA TRP A 29 44.40 11.97 -12.29
C TRP A 29 43.61 12.17 -13.59
N VAL A 30 43.78 11.23 -14.53
CA VAL A 30 43.06 11.22 -15.80
C VAL A 30 41.93 10.21 -15.73
N PRO A 31 40.66 10.62 -15.91
CA PRO A 31 39.54 9.69 -15.94
C PRO A 31 39.64 8.69 -17.10
N PRO A 32 39.19 7.44 -16.90
CA PRO A 32 39.22 6.44 -17.96
C PRO A 32 38.32 6.83 -19.14
N ARG A 33 38.71 6.42 -20.34
CA ARG A 33 37.85 6.50 -21.53
C ARG A 33 36.98 5.26 -21.58
N CYS A 34 35.68 5.43 -21.46
CA CYS A 34 34.75 4.31 -21.41
C CYS A 34 34.40 3.78 -22.81
N PRO A 35 34.15 2.46 -22.93
CA PRO A 35 33.69 1.86 -24.17
C PRO A 35 32.32 2.44 -24.57
N ARG A 36 31.94 2.26 -25.84
CA ARG A 36 30.66 2.76 -26.36
C ARG A 36 29.49 2.18 -25.55
N GLY A 37 28.60 3.06 -25.09
CA GLY A 37 27.41 2.69 -24.33
C GLY A 37 27.66 2.42 -22.84
N SER A 38 28.87 2.66 -22.33
CA SER A 38 29.19 2.67 -20.91
C SER A 38 29.48 4.12 -20.47
N PRO A 39 28.65 4.72 -19.61
CA PRO A 39 28.89 6.06 -19.09
C PRO A 39 30.02 6.07 -18.05
N LEU A 40 30.61 7.25 -17.87
CA LEU A 40 31.56 7.52 -16.79
C LEU A 40 30.76 7.84 -15.52
N VAL A 41 30.92 7.02 -14.48
CA VAL A 41 30.21 7.12 -13.19
C VAL A 41 31.19 7.11 -12.03
N LEU A 42 30.71 7.32 -10.80
CA LEU A 42 31.53 7.14 -9.60
C LEU A 42 31.54 5.66 -9.19
N ASP A 43 32.66 5.21 -8.61
CA ASP A 43 32.76 3.92 -7.94
C ASP A 43 31.76 3.80 -6.78
N GLY A 44 31.59 2.60 -6.20
CA GLY A 44 30.66 2.41 -5.08
C GLY A 44 31.10 3.10 -3.78
N CYS A 45 32.30 3.67 -3.74
CA CYS A 45 32.74 4.58 -2.69
C CYS A 45 32.35 6.04 -2.92
N GLY A 46 31.81 6.37 -4.10
CA GLY A 46 31.42 7.72 -4.50
C GLY A 46 32.62 8.63 -4.76
N CYS A 47 33.78 8.09 -5.15
CA CYS A 47 35.03 8.83 -5.17
C CYS A 47 35.74 8.84 -6.52
N CYS A 48 36.10 7.67 -7.06
CA CYS A 48 36.85 7.60 -8.31
C CYS A 48 35.92 7.46 -9.51
N LYS A 49 36.28 8.10 -10.63
CA LYS A 49 35.57 7.95 -11.90
C LYS A 49 35.92 6.60 -12.53
N VAL A 50 34.91 5.77 -12.73
CA VAL A 50 35.00 4.44 -13.34
C VAL A 50 34.00 4.31 -14.49
N CYS A 51 34.19 3.32 -15.36
CA CYS A 51 33.21 3.02 -16.39
C CYS A 51 32.12 2.13 -15.82
N ALA A 52 30.86 2.49 -16.05
CA ALA A 52 29.75 1.71 -15.57
C ALA A 52 29.70 0.35 -16.26
N ARG A 53 29.50 -0.71 -15.46
CA ARG A 53 29.38 -2.08 -15.93
C ARG A 53 28.03 -2.31 -16.61
N ARG A 54 28.04 -3.04 -17.71
CA ARG A 54 26.87 -3.33 -18.55
C ARG A 54 26.23 -4.67 -18.19
N LEU A 55 25.04 -4.94 -18.73
CA LEU A 55 24.31 -6.20 -18.50
C LEU A 55 25.22 -7.43 -18.72
N GLY A 56 25.27 -8.33 -17.75
CA GLY A 56 26.08 -9.55 -17.76
C GLY A 56 27.57 -9.35 -17.44
N GLU A 57 28.05 -8.11 -17.29
CA GLU A 57 29.43 -7.86 -16.89
C GLU A 57 29.63 -8.09 -15.38
N PRO A 58 30.81 -8.58 -14.96
CA PRO A 58 31.11 -8.76 -13.56
C PRO A 58 31.12 -7.40 -12.85
N CYS A 59 30.47 -7.35 -11.71
CA CYS A 59 30.39 -6.18 -10.86
C CYS A 59 30.79 -6.54 -9.44
N ASP A 60 31.19 -5.51 -8.70
CA ASP A 60 31.51 -5.62 -7.29
C ASP A 60 31.21 -4.28 -6.62
N PHE A 61 31.66 -4.13 -5.38
CA PHE A 61 31.45 -2.92 -4.62
C PHE A 61 32.17 -1.68 -5.21
N LEU A 62 33.26 -1.85 -5.95
CA LEU A 62 33.99 -0.75 -6.60
C LEU A 62 33.53 -0.54 -8.05
N HIS A 63 33.29 -1.63 -8.77
CA HIS A 63 32.85 -1.68 -10.16
C HIS A 63 31.32 -1.74 -10.24
N VAL A 64 30.72 -0.56 -10.30
CA VAL A 64 29.25 -0.39 -10.28
C VAL A 64 28.62 -0.59 -11.66
N CYS A 65 27.38 -1.09 -11.66
CA CYS A 65 26.55 -1.22 -12.86
C CYS A 65 25.99 0.12 -13.36
N ASP A 66 25.65 0.17 -14.65
CA ASP A 66 25.01 1.33 -15.27
C ASP A 66 23.55 1.49 -14.78
N ARG A 67 23.40 2.28 -13.71
CA ARG A 67 22.09 2.61 -13.14
C ARG A 67 21.21 3.41 -14.10
N SER A 68 21.77 4.10 -15.09
CA SER A 68 20.95 4.83 -16.08
C SER A 68 20.18 3.87 -17.00
N GLN A 69 20.63 2.61 -17.09
CA GLN A 69 19.98 1.52 -17.81
C GLN A 69 19.16 0.60 -16.88
N GLY A 70 18.97 0.97 -15.61
CA GLY A 70 18.23 0.15 -14.64
C GLY A 70 18.98 -1.11 -14.18
N LEU A 71 20.30 -1.15 -14.31
CA LEU A 71 21.11 -2.29 -13.90
C LEU A 71 21.55 -2.20 -12.44
N VAL A 72 21.46 -3.31 -11.72
CA VAL A 72 21.95 -3.49 -10.34
C VAL A 72 22.89 -4.69 -10.28
N CYS A 73 23.85 -4.63 -9.37
CA CYS A 73 24.80 -5.70 -9.16
C CYS A 73 24.12 -6.84 -8.38
N ASP A 74 23.90 -7.97 -9.06
CA ASP A 74 23.21 -9.15 -8.53
C ASP A 74 24.22 -10.19 -8.04
N TYR A 75 24.12 -10.56 -6.76
CA TYR A 75 25.01 -11.50 -6.06
C TYR A 75 24.43 -12.91 -5.94
N SER A 76 23.26 -13.17 -6.55
CA SER A 76 22.49 -14.42 -6.40
C SER A 76 23.22 -15.70 -6.83
N THR A 77 24.23 -15.59 -7.71
CA THR A 77 24.93 -16.74 -8.32
C THR A 77 26.11 -17.30 -7.50
N GLY A 78 26.38 -16.78 -6.29
CA GLY A 78 27.29 -17.37 -5.29
C GLY A 78 28.79 -17.44 -5.63
N THR A 79 29.18 -17.27 -6.90
CA THR A 79 30.57 -17.34 -7.41
C THR A 79 31.10 -16.00 -7.91
N GLY A 80 30.25 -14.97 -7.90
CA GLY A 80 30.54 -13.63 -8.39
C GLY A 80 29.22 -12.88 -8.57
N ALA A 81 29.31 -11.55 -8.68
CA ALA A 81 28.16 -10.72 -8.98
C ALA A 81 28.22 -10.19 -10.41
N THR A 82 27.07 -10.10 -11.04
CA THR A 82 26.92 -9.63 -12.41
C THR A 82 25.85 -8.55 -12.49
N CYS A 83 26.02 -7.61 -13.40
CA CYS A 83 25.01 -6.59 -13.63
C CYS A 83 23.79 -7.20 -14.29
N ASN A 84 22.67 -7.21 -13.59
CA ASN A 84 21.38 -7.65 -14.10
C ASN A 84 20.39 -6.49 -14.02
N TYR A 85 19.29 -6.58 -14.79
CA TYR A 85 18.17 -5.70 -14.54
C TYR A 85 17.67 -5.91 -13.13
N VAL A 86 17.09 -4.86 -12.54
CA VAL A 86 16.27 -5.04 -11.34
C VAL A 86 15.16 -6.02 -11.72
N GLU A 87 15.20 -7.24 -11.19
CA GLU A 87 13.98 -8.05 -11.13
C GLU A 87 13.03 -7.27 -10.23
N GLU A 88 12.06 -6.57 -10.82
CA GLU A 88 10.98 -5.90 -10.08
C GLU A 88 10.09 -6.99 -9.45
N GLY A 89 10.57 -7.50 -8.34
CA GLY A 89 9.84 -8.43 -7.50
C GLY A 89 9.00 -7.70 -6.46
N CYS A 90 7.97 -8.37 -5.98
CA CYS A 90 7.11 -7.86 -4.92
C CYS A 90 7.66 -8.33 -3.58
N GLU A 91 7.97 -7.40 -2.68
CA GLU A 91 8.30 -7.76 -1.30
C GLU A 91 7.02 -7.79 -0.44
N VAL A 92 6.62 -8.99 -0.01
CA VAL A 92 5.45 -9.19 0.85
C VAL A 92 5.87 -9.95 2.10
N ASN A 93 5.71 -9.31 3.27
CA ASN A 93 6.12 -9.85 4.57
C ASN A 93 7.60 -10.31 4.64
N GLY A 94 8.51 -9.60 3.95
CA GLY A 94 9.94 -9.92 3.93
C GLY A 94 10.33 -11.10 3.02
N ARG A 95 9.41 -11.59 2.19
CA ARG A 95 9.72 -12.50 1.07
C ARG A 95 9.59 -11.75 -0.24
N VAL A 96 10.53 -11.99 -1.15
CA VAL A 96 10.55 -11.43 -2.49
C VAL A 96 9.91 -12.45 -3.44
N TYR A 97 8.92 -12.00 -4.21
CA TYR A 97 8.21 -12.77 -5.23
C TYR A 97 8.56 -12.21 -6.61
N ARG A 98 8.75 -13.06 -7.60
CA ARG A 98 9.05 -12.62 -8.98
C ARG A 98 7.83 -12.04 -9.67
N ASP A 99 8.05 -11.20 -10.67
CA ASP A 99 6.96 -10.72 -11.52
C ASP A 99 6.18 -11.89 -12.13
N GLY A 100 4.84 -11.81 -12.04
CA GLY A 100 3.92 -12.86 -12.45
C GLY A 100 3.75 -14.01 -11.46
N GLU A 101 4.56 -14.11 -10.40
CA GLU A 101 4.47 -15.18 -9.40
C GLU A 101 3.17 -15.10 -8.60
N VAL A 102 2.51 -16.25 -8.44
CA VAL A 102 1.27 -16.41 -7.67
C VAL A 102 1.60 -17.06 -6.33
N PHE A 103 1.16 -16.44 -5.24
CA PHE A 103 1.39 -16.92 -3.89
C PHE A 103 0.12 -16.79 -3.04
N GLN A 104 0.00 -17.62 -2.00
CA GLN A 104 -1.18 -17.69 -1.15
C GLN A 104 -0.79 -17.32 0.29
N PRO A 105 -0.85 -16.04 0.70
CA PRO A 105 -0.41 -15.62 2.04
C PRO A 105 -1.30 -16.14 3.17
N SER A 106 -2.54 -16.53 2.85
CA SER A 106 -3.43 -17.27 3.74
C SER A 106 -4.36 -18.13 2.91
N CYS A 107 -4.99 -19.13 3.50
CA CYS A 107 -5.95 -19.97 2.79
C CYS A 107 -7.15 -19.17 2.22
N LYS A 108 -7.37 -17.92 2.66
CA LYS A 108 -8.47 -17.04 2.25
C LYS A 108 -8.11 -16.12 1.07
N LEU A 109 -6.84 -15.98 0.72
CA LEU A 109 -6.34 -14.98 -0.23
C LEU A 109 -5.32 -15.59 -1.17
N GLN A 110 -5.50 -15.38 -2.47
CA GLN A 110 -4.47 -15.67 -3.48
C GLN A 110 -4.00 -14.37 -4.09
N CYS A 111 -2.69 -14.14 -4.10
CA CYS A 111 -2.08 -12.93 -4.60
C CYS A 111 -1.16 -13.22 -5.78
N ARG A 112 -0.99 -12.23 -6.64
CA ARG A 112 -0.07 -12.27 -7.79
C ARG A 112 0.80 -11.02 -7.79
N CYS A 113 2.10 -11.21 -7.97
CA CYS A 113 3.06 -10.13 -8.14
C CYS A 113 3.00 -9.58 -9.58
N LEU A 114 2.93 -8.26 -9.71
CA LEU A 114 2.86 -7.50 -10.97
C LEU A 114 3.59 -6.17 -10.81
N ASP A 115 4.67 -5.96 -11.56
CA ASP A 115 5.43 -4.70 -11.65
C ASP A 115 5.82 -4.11 -10.27
N GLY A 116 6.36 -4.96 -9.38
CA GLY A 116 6.77 -4.57 -8.02
C GLY A 116 5.63 -4.36 -7.01
N GLY A 117 4.37 -4.48 -7.42
CA GLY A 117 3.18 -4.48 -6.56
C GLY A 117 2.43 -5.82 -6.59
N PHE A 118 1.52 -6.07 -5.64
CA PHE A 118 0.75 -7.31 -5.64
C PHE A 118 -0.76 -7.06 -5.67
N THR A 119 -1.48 -7.91 -6.39
CA THR A 119 -2.95 -7.95 -6.42
C THR A 119 -3.44 -9.22 -5.76
N CYS A 120 -4.47 -9.14 -4.92
CA CYS A 120 -5.04 -10.29 -4.21
C CYS A 120 -6.50 -10.48 -4.54
N VAL A 121 -6.91 -11.74 -4.70
CA VAL A 121 -8.30 -12.16 -4.86
C VAL A 121 -8.73 -13.00 -3.65
N PRO A 122 -9.94 -12.77 -3.10
CA PRO A 122 -10.50 -13.58 -2.04
C PRO A 122 -10.87 -14.96 -2.58
N LEU A 123 -10.53 -16.00 -1.82
CA LEU A 123 -10.85 -17.41 -2.13
C LEU A 123 -12.11 -17.88 -1.42
N CYS A 124 -12.55 -17.14 -0.40
CA CYS A 124 -13.79 -17.41 0.32
C CYS A 124 -14.92 -16.54 -0.22
N GLN A 125 -16.15 -17.06 -0.15
CA GLN A 125 -17.35 -16.28 -0.44
C GLN A 125 -17.48 -15.09 0.53
N GLU A 126 -17.70 -13.90 -0.01
CA GLU A 126 -17.88 -12.65 0.72
C GLU A 126 -19.36 -12.26 0.85
N ASP A 127 -20.25 -13.24 0.80
CA ASP A 127 -21.70 -13.05 0.79
C ASP A 127 -22.20 -12.50 2.13
N VAL A 128 -23.17 -11.57 2.07
CA VAL A 128 -23.82 -10.96 3.25
C VAL A 128 -25.02 -11.79 3.68
N ARG A 129 -25.04 -12.25 4.94
CA ARG A 129 -26.24 -12.89 5.53
C ARG A 129 -27.11 -11.85 6.21
N LEU A 130 -28.35 -11.74 5.75
CA LEU A 130 -29.36 -10.88 6.35
C LEU A 130 -29.91 -11.50 7.65
N PRO A 131 -30.33 -10.67 8.63
CA PRO A 131 -31.11 -11.15 9.76
C PRO A 131 -32.38 -11.86 9.31
N THR A 132 -32.62 -13.06 9.84
CA THR A 132 -33.86 -13.82 9.64
C THR A 132 -34.54 -14.05 10.99
N PRO A 133 -35.84 -14.42 11.03
CA PRO A 133 -36.51 -14.76 12.30
C PRO A 133 -35.76 -15.82 13.12
N ASP A 134 -35.13 -16.78 12.44
CA ASP A 134 -34.33 -17.85 13.07
C ASP A 134 -32.89 -17.41 13.41
N CYS A 135 -32.45 -16.24 12.92
CA CYS A 135 -31.11 -15.71 13.08
C CYS A 135 -31.13 -14.17 13.10
N PRO A 136 -31.62 -13.56 14.18
CA PRO A 136 -31.78 -12.09 14.25
C PRO A 136 -30.44 -11.36 14.30
N HIS A 137 -29.37 -12.03 14.75
CA HIS A 137 -28.03 -11.46 14.89
C HIS A 137 -26.98 -12.36 14.20
N PRO A 138 -26.91 -12.36 12.86
CA PRO A 138 -25.92 -13.13 12.13
C PRO A 138 -24.53 -12.52 12.32
N ARG A 139 -23.57 -13.32 12.82
CA ARG A 139 -22.17 -12.93 12.96
C ARG A 139 -21.29 -13.81 12.09
N ARG A 140 -20.40 -13.19 11.33
CA ARG A 140 -19.37 -13.91 10.55
C ARG A 140 -18.18 -14.19 11.47
N VAL A 141 -17.85 -15.46 11.68
CA VAL A 141 -16.80 -15.89 12.62
C VAL A 141 -15.84 -16.87 11.97
N ASP A 142 -14.59 -16.81 12.41
CA ASP A 142 -13.58 -17.79 12.05
C ASP A 142 -13.76 -19.05 12.88
N ILE A 143 -13.99 -20.18 12.20
CA ILE A 143 -14.15 -21.48 12.85
C ILE A 143 -12.80 -22.22 12.84
N PRO A 144 -12.30 -22.69 13.99
CA PRO A 144 -11.05 -23.46 14.06
C PRO A 144 -11.08 -24.67 13.11
N GLY A 145 -10.03 -24.84 12.31
CA GLY A 145 -9.92 -25.94 11.34
C GLY A 145 -10.67 -25.73 10.02
N LYS A 146 -11.48 -24.67 9.88
CA LYS A 146 -12.05 -24.25 8.60
C LYS A 146 -11.29 -23.06 8.03
N CYS A 147 -11.10 -23.05 6.72
CA CYS A 147 -10.44 -21.93 6.06
C CYS A 147 -11.34 -20.68 6.00
N CYS A 148 -12.58 -20.87 5.55
CA CYS A 148 -13.52 -19.77 5.36
C CYS A 148 -14.36 -19.52 6.61
N PRO A 149 -14.64 -18.24 6.93
CA PRO A 149 -15.52 -17.91 8.03
C PRO A 149 -16.96 -18.31 7.71
N GLU A 150 -17.69 -18.71 8.73
CA GLU A 150 -19.10 -19.08 8.62
C GLU A 150 -19.99 -18.12 9.40
N TRP A 151 -21.27 -18.13 9.04
CA TRP A 151 -22.29 -17.36 9.72
C TRP A 151 -22.82 -18.14 10.91
N VAL A 152 -22.61 -17.61 12.11
CA VAL A 152 -23.24 -18.11 13.34
C VAL A 152 -24.34 -17.16 13.79
N CYS A 153 -25.32 -17.71 14.47
CA CYS A 153 -26.44 -16.99 15.05
C CYS A 153 -26.33 -17.14 16.56
N GLU A 154 -26.03 -16.06 17.27
CA GLU A 154 -26.11 -16.11 18.74
C GLU A 154 -27.59 -16.16 19.12
N ALA A 155 -28.02 -17.30 19.64
CA ALA A 155 -29.31 -17.40 20.31
C ALA A 155 -29.20 -16.56 21.58
N GLY A 156 -29.70 -15.33 21.51
CA GLY A 156 -29.92 -14.51 22.70
C GLY A 156 -30.69 -15.34 23.72
N GLU A 157 -30.22 -15.33 24.96
CA GLU A 157 -30.83 -16.06 26.07
C GLU A 157 -32.34 -15.91 26.02
N ARG A 158 -33.02 -17.05 25.95
CA ARG A 158 -34.46 -17.18 25.90
C ARG A 158 -35.04 -16.66 27.23
N LEU A 159 -35.25 -15.36 27.33
CA LEU A 159 -36.11 -14.78 28.35
C LEU A 159 -37.54 -15.17 28.00
N GLN A 160 -37.92 -16.23 28.70
CA GLN A 160 -39.22 -16.80 28.89
C GLN A 160 -40.31 -15.72 28.99
N ASP A 161 -41.30 -15.85 28.10
CA ASP A 161 -42.72 -15.85 28.43
C ASP A 161 -43.17 -14.90 29.55
N LEU A 162 -43.61 -13.69 29.21
CA LEU A 162 -44.61 -12.98 30.02
C LEU A 162 -45.54 -12.09 29.16
N SER A 163 -46.81 -12.50 29.18
CA SER A 163 -48.03 -11.67 29.15
C SER A 163 -48.41 -10.93 27.85
N PHE A 164 -48.93 -11.69 26.88
CA PHE A 164 -50.05 -11.22 26.08
C PHE A 164 -51.32 -11.24 26.95
N SER A 165 -51.65 -10.10 27.55
CA SER A 165 -52.97 -9.88 28.16
C SER A 165 -53.56 -8.54 27.70
N ILE A 166 -54.54 -8.66 26.80
CA ILE A 166 -55.85 -7.99 26.81
C ILE A 166 -55.84 -6.48 27.09
N LEU A 167 -56.28 -5.69 26.10
CA LEU A 167 -57.42 -4.75 26.21
C LEU A 167 -57.71 -4.10 24.84
N CYS A 168 -58.68 -4.65 24.12
CA CYS A 168 -59.46 -3.92 23.11
C CYS A 168 -60.74 -3.45 23.79
N LEU A 169 -60.96 -2.14 24.00
CA LEU A 169 -62.28 -1.53 24.22
C LEU A 169 -62.15 0.02 24.25
N HIS A 170 -62.39 0.67 23.11
CA HIS A 170 -63.39 1.75 22.91
C HIS A 170 -63.07 2.63 21.67
N PRO A 171 -64.09 3.08 20.90
CA PRO A 171 -63.90 3.85 19.69
C PRO A 171 -64.17 5.37 19.85
N ALA A 172 -63.79 6.12 18.81
CA ALA A 172 -64.27 7.45 18.36
C ALA A 172 -63.27 8.63 18.49
N PRO A 173 -63.46 9.76 17.76
CA PRO A 173 -62.72 10.02 16.51
C PRO A 173 -62.06 11.42 16.49
N ALA A 174 -61.10 11.64 15.58
CA ALA A 174 -60.98 12.84 14.74
C ALA A 174 -59.58 12.97 14.12
N ALA A 175 -59.60 13.03 12.80
CA ALA A 175 -58.67 13.69 11.88
C ALA A 175 -57.38 14.30 12.48
N ALA A 176 -56.29 13.56 12.32
CA ALA A 176 -55.03 14.11 11.85
C ALA A 176 -54.51 13.17 10.76
N SER A 177 -54.09 13.75 9.64
CA SER A 177 -53.55 13.08 8.45
C SER A 177 -52.68 11.87 8.80
N PRO A 178 -52.77 10.71 8.12
CA PRO A 178 -51.90 9.60 8.43
C PRO A 178 -50.51 9.93 7.89
N ALA A 179 -49.69 10.58 8.71
CA ALA A 179 -48.26 10.36 8.61
C ALA A 179 -48.09 8.86 8.87
N VAL A 180 -47.79 8.12 7.80
CA VAL A 180 -47.54 6.68 7.86
C VAL A 180 -46.58 6.44 9.02
N PRO A 181 -47.01 5.76 10.10
CA PRO A 181 -46.09 5.44 11.17
C PRO A 181 -45.06 4.52 10.53
N TYR A 182 -43.81 4.95 10.48
CA TYR A 182 -42.70 4.08 10.11
C TYR A 182 -42.83 2.82 10.96
N LEU A 183 -43.22 1.71 10.33
CA LEU A 183 -43.66 0.46 10.95
C LEU A 183 -42.47 -0.34 11.53
N CYS A 184 -41.40 0.37 11.89
CA CYS A 184 -40.16 -0.18 12.39
C CYS A 184 -39.44 0.84 13.27
N GLN A 185 -38.75 0.33 14.29
CA GLN A 185 -37.89 1.13 15.13
C GLN A 185 -36.73 1.69 14.28
N PRO A 186 -36.55 3.02 14.19
CA PRO A 186 -35.46 3.60 13.43
C PRO A 186 -34.12 3.24 14.07
N TRP A 187 -33.20 2.73 13.26
CA TRP A 187 -31.88 2.31 13.66
C TRP A 187 -30.86 2.64 12.57
N GLY A 188 -29.66 3.01 12.98
CA GLY A 188 -28.54 3.21 12.07
C GLY A 188 -27.23 3.31 12.82
N THR A 189 -26.14 3.03 12.11
CA THR A 189 -24.79 3.26 12.62
C THR A 189 -24.41 4.73 12.46
N GLU A 190 -23.39 5.15 13.20
CA GLU A 190 -22.65 6.35 12.86
C GLU A 190 -22.00 6.24 11.47
N TRP A 191 -21.65 7.40 10.90
CA TRP A 191 -20.94 7.47 9.63
C TRP A 191 -19.48 7.03 9.79
N SER A 192 -18.97 6.27 8.84
CA SER A 192 -17.55 5.90 8.78
C SER A 192 -16.67 7.14 8.60
N ALA A 193 -15.39 7.00 8.93
CA ALA A 193 -14.37 7.96 8.52
C ALA A 193 -14.38 8.17 6.99
N CYS A 194 -13.91 9.33 6.55
CA CYS A 194 -13.83 9.66 5.13
C CYS A 194 -12.82 8.75 4.44
N SER A 195 -13.18 8.19 3.28
CA SER A 195 -12.29 7.33 2.49
C SER A 195 -11.00 8.03 2.05
N ALA A 196 -10.99 9.37 2.05
CA ALA A 196 -9.84 10.20 1.73
C ALA A 196 -9.34 10.93 2.99
N THR A 197 -8.01 11.05 3.13
CA THR A 197 -7.35 11.78 4.24
C THR A 197 -7.15 13.27 3.94
N CYS A 198 -7.40 13.69 2.69
CA CYS A 198 -7.49 15.07 2.24
C CYS A 198 -8.45 15.17 1.05
N GLY A 199 -9.03 16.35 0.79
CA GLY A 199 -9.95 16.57 -0.32
C GLY A 199 -11.32 15.89 -0.15
N VAL A 200 -12.02 15.66 -1.25
CA VAL A 200 -13.36 15.04 -1.26
C VAL A 200 -13.24 13.51 -1.23
N GLY A 201 -14.03 12.86 -0.39
CA GLY A 201 -14.10 11.39 -0.29
C GLY A 201 -15.52 10.89 -0.05
N ILE A 202 -15.64 9.62 0.30
CA ILE A 202 -16.92 8.94 0.56
C ILE A 202 -16.94 8.44 2.01
N SER A 203 -18.06 8.67 2.68
CA SER A 203 -18.37 8.12 4.01
C SER A 203 -19.62 7.26 3.89
N THR A 204 -19.65 6.14 4.61
CA THR A 204 -20.72 5.14 4.55
C THR A 204 -21.32 4.89 5.91
N ARG A 205 -22.63 4.64 5.97
CA ARG A 205 -23.32 4.13 7.16
C ARG A 205 -24.34 3.07 6.74
N VAL A 206 -24.80 2.27 7.69
CA VAL A 206 -25.92 1.35 7.49
C VAL A 206 -27.14 1.90 8.22
N SER A 207 -28.28 1.99 7.56
CA SER A 207 -29.52 2.50 8.17
C SER A 207 -30.75 1.77 7.65
N ASN A 208 -31.76 1.58 8.50
CA ASN A 208 -33.07 1.05 8.12
C ASN A 208 -34.11 2.14 7.82
N GLN A 209 -33.67 3.41 7.74
CA GLN A 209 -34.51 4.58 7.46
C GLN A 209 -34.90 4.64 5.98
N ASN A 210 -35.59 3.62 5.50
CA ASN A 210 -36.27 3.64 4.21
C ASN A 210 -37.73 3.18 4.39
N ARG A 211 -38.53 3.46 3.37
CA ARG A 211 -39.94 3.09 3.26
C ARG A 211 -40.24 1.59 3.44
N PHE A 212 -39.23 0.73 3.37
CA PHE A 212 -39.36 -0.71 3.52
C PHE A 212 -38.73 -1.25 4.81
N CYS A 213 -38.22 -0.37 5.69
CA CYS A 213 -37.54 -0.74 6.93
C CYS A 213 -36.36 -1.71 6.74
N ARG A 214 -35.71 -1.66 5.56
CA ARG A 214 -34.59 -2.54 5.20
C ARG A 214 -33.27 -1.86 5.52
N LEU A 215 -32.34 -2.60 6.11
CA LEU A 215 -30.98 -2.09 6.29
C LEU A 215 -30.30 -1.94 4.94
N GLU A 216 -29.94 -0.71 4.60
CA GLU A 216 -29.23 -0.37 3.37
C GLU A 216 -27.97 0.44 3.69
N THR A 217 -26.93 0.23 2.88
CA THR A 217 -25.71 1.03 2.95
C THR A 217 -25.96 2.37 2.28
N GLN A 218 -25.98 3.42 3.08
CA GLN A 218 -26.06 4.79 2.60
C GLN A 218 -24.64 5.33 2.40
N ARG A 219 -24.42 6.01 1.28
CA ARG A 219 -23.15 6.68 0.94
C ARG A 219 -23.37 8.19 0.89
N ARG A 220 -22.43 8.95 1.43
CA ARG A 220 -22.40 10.42 1.30
C ARG A 220 -21.01 10.90 0.94
N LEU A 221 -20.95 12.07 0.30
CA LEU A 221 -19.70 12.79 0.13
C LEU A 221 -19.23 13.35 1.48
N CYS A 222 -17.94 13.25 1.75
CA CYS A 222 -17.27 13.89 2.87
C CYS A 222 -16.15 14.79 2.36
N MET A 223 -15.86 15.86 3.10
CA MET A 223 -14.72 16.73 2.84
C MET A 223 -13.70 16.55 3.96
N ALA A 224 -12.56 15.95 3.63
CA ALA A 224 -11.38 15.98 4.46
C ALA A 224 -10.63 17.32 4.27
N ARG A 225 -9.61 17.55 5.10
CA ARG A 225 -8.74 18.74 5.00
C ARG A 225 -8.27 18.98 3.55
N PRO A 226 -8.11 20.23 3.09
CA PRO A 226 -7.57 20.50 1.77
C PRO A 226 -6.26 19.72 1.56
N CYS A 227 -6.11 19.09 0.40
CA CYS A 227 -4.86 18.43 0.08
C CYS A 227 -3.75 19.47 0.02
N PRO A 228 -2.55 19.17 0.57
CA PRO A 228 -1.41 20.04 0.37
C PRO A 228 -1.21 20.21 -1.13
N ALA A 229 -1.08 21.46 -1.57
CA ALA A 229 -0.70 21.74 -2.94
C ALA A 229 0.61 20.98 -3.20
N LEU A 230 0.60 20.11 -4.22
CA LEU A 230 1.86 19.57 -4.72
C LEU A 230 2.76 20.78 -5.02
N PRO A 231 4.04 20.76 -4.61
CA PRO A 231 4.97 21.80 -5.01
C PRO A 231 4.94 21.88 -6.53
N VAL A 232 4.36 22.96 -7.05
CA VAL A 232 4.50 23.30 -8.46
C VAL A 232 5.99 23.54 -8.63
N ALA A 233 6.65 22.64 -9.35
CA ALA A 233 8.05 22.84 -9.72
C ALA A 233 8.17 24.23 -10.36
N PRO A 234 9.10 25.08 -9.92
CA PRO A 234 9.27 26.38 -10.53
C PRO A 234 9.59 26.19 -12.02
N PRO A 235 9.08 27.07 -12.90
CA PRO A 235 9.44 27.00 -14.31
C PRO A 235 10.95 27.11 -14.44
N VAL A 236 11.55 26.19 -15.20
CA VAL A 236 12.97 26.23 -15.57
C VAL A 236 13.20 27.50 -16.38
N VAL A 237 13.75 28.53 -15.73
CA VAL A 237 14.25 29.72 -16.41
C VAL A 237 15.46 29.29 -17.24
N SER A 238 15.26 29.22 -18.56
CA SER A 238 16.32 29.04 -19.53
C SER A 238 16.94 30.43 -19.79
N GLU A 239 17.83 30.89 -18.92
CA GLU A 239 18.65 32.05 -19.24
C GLU A 239 19.86 31.63 -20.09
N GLY A 240 19.76 32.00 -21.36
CA GLY A 240 20.77 31.78 -22.38
C GLY A 240 22.07 32.51 -22.09
N LEU A 241 23.15 31.79 -22.36
CA LEU A 241 24.50 32.27 -22.56
C LEU A 241 24.54 33.34 -23.66
N GLY A 242 25.06 34.54 -23.37
CA GLY A 242 25.35 35.51 -24.44
C GLY A 242 25.84 36.88 -23.99
N ALA A 243 27.17 37.02 -23.90
CA ALA A 243 28.00 38.17 -24.29
C ALA A 243 28.96 38.67 -23.20
N ALA A 244 30.17 38.09 -23.21
CA ALA A 244 31.35 38.72 -22.64
C ALA A 244 31.69 39.98 -23.44
N LYS A 245 31.67 41.15 -22.79
CA LYS A 245 32.29 42.38 -23.31
C LYS A 245 33.76 42.37 -22.92
N THR A 246 34.64 42.12 -23.88
CA THR A 246 36.08 42.35 -23.75
C THR A 246 36.39 43.83 -23.95
N SER A 247 37.28 44.30 -23.08
CA SER A 247 37.94 45.60 -23.10
C SER A 247 38.74 45.81 -24.39
N GLY A 248 38.57 46.97 -25.03
CA GLY A 248 39.44 47.48 -26.09
C GLY A 248 39.85 48.90 -25.75
N LYS A 249 41.06 49.05 -25.23
CA LYS A 249 41.71 50.31 -24.88
C LYS A 249 42.77 50.64 -25.94
N GLN A 250 42.86 51.92 -26.29
CA GLN A 250 43.94 52.66 -26.99
C GLN A 250 43.94 52.70 -28.53
N PRO A 251 44.53 53.73 -29.17
CA PRO A 251 45.23 54.92 -28.64
C PRO A 251 44.40 56.20 -28.55
#